data_AF-A0A0P4V7G3-F1
#
_entry.id   AF-A0A0P4V7G3-F1
#
_cell.length_a   1.000
_cell.length_b   1.000
_cell.length_c   1.000
_cell.angle_alpha   90.00
_cell.angle_beta   90.00
_cell.angle_gamma   90.00
#
_symmetry.space_group_name_H-M   'P 1'
#
loop_
_entity.id
_entity.type
_entity.pdbx_description
1 polymer ?
#
loop_
_entity_poly.entity_id
_entity_poly.type
_entity_poly.pdbx_seq_one_letter_code
_entity_poly.pdbx_strand_id
1 'polypeptide(L)'
;MSDRRPSDPNCTFAPGEFTTLIQQALETVDLVFVDGINWQVFFQSFQELRLQYNDLSIQAIEKKSDGAFVIRLEVPAEADKAAIESQAKELYDMKLQFLETQYRAELDAKDREIEIYKRQSTDMIEIVKLQASRSIHITAIAGSQAMGDRNIHMGSGNYNERIEGNYIQGNYTNMSQDLTQAAQQIQNLLQQLQNQGVTVEAAQQQVATDMAKQAKSNPAMMGKLVLWGKAMANKASETTVSEAAKVVFTLALKAAGLS
;
A
#
# COMPACT_ATOMS: atom_id res chain seq x y z
N MET A 1 -11.49 -39.14 -4.29
CA MET A 1 -11.33 -40.14 -3.20
C MET A 1 -10.48 -41.25 -3.79
N SER A 2 -9.21 -41.35 -3.41
CA SER A 2 -8.42 -42.54 -3.75
C SER A 2 -8.91 -43.65 -2.83
N ASP A 3 -9.36 -44.76 -3.43
CA ASP A 3 -9.77 -45.94 -2.69
C ASP A 3 -8.60 -46.40 -1.80
N ARG A 4 -8.86 -46.60 -0.50
CA ARG A 4 -7.86 -47.11 0.45
C ARG A 4 -7.75 -48.64 0.39
N ARG A 5 -8.50 -49.29 -0.50
CA ARG A 5 -8.46 -50.73 -0.71
C ARG A 5 -7.41 -51.08 -1.75
N PRO A 6 -6.69 -52.20 -1.59
CA PRO A 6 -5.90 -52.78 -2.65
C PRO A 6 -6.76 -52.91 -3.92
N SER A 7 -6.21 -52.49 -5.06
CA SER A 7 -6.89 -52.58 -6.37
C SER A 7 -7.22 -54.03 -6.74
N ASP A 8 -6.48 -54.99 -6.17
CA ASP A 8 -6.72 -56.42 -6.29
C ASP A 8 -7.31 -56.98 -4.98
N PRO A 9 -8.56 -57.48 -4.99
CA PRO A 9 -9.21 -58.03 -3.80
C PRO A 9 -8.57 -59.33 -3.28
N ASN A 10 -7.67 -59.97 -4.04
CA ASN A 10 -6.93 -61.16 -3.62
C ASN A 10 -5.52 -60.85 -3.09
N CYS A 11 -5.09 -59.59 -3.10
CA CYS A 11 -3.80 -59.19 -2.57
C CYS A 11 -3.83 -59.17 -1.04
N THR A 12 -2.97 -59.97 -0.40
CA THR A 12 -2.81 -60.02 1.06
C THR A 12 -1.58 -59.25 1.48
N PHE A 13 -1.65 -58.53 2.60
CA PHE A 13 -0.50 -57.87 3.21
C PHE A 13 0.66 -58.85 3.42
N ALA A 14 1.87 -58.42 3.05
CA ALA A 14 3.08 -59.13 3.43
C ALA A 14 3.23 -59.11 4.98
N PRO A 15 3.92 -60.11 5.57
CA PRO A 15 4.21 -60.08 7.00
C PRO A 15 4.84 -58.75 7.44
N GLY A 16 4.18 -58.04 8.37
CA GLY A 16 4.65 -56.75 8.88
C GLY A 16 4.18 -55.51 8.11
N GLU A 17 3.63 -55.65 6.89
CA GLU A 17 3.20 -54.51 6.07
C GLU A 17 2.06 -53.72 6.72
N PHE A 18 1.08 -54.43 7.29
CA PHE A 18 -0.01 -53.80 8.05
C PHE A 18 0.53 -53.00 9.26
N THR A 19 1.52 -53.55 9.97
CA THR A 19 2.15 -52.86 11.12
C THR A 19 2.81 -51.58 10.68
N THR A 20 3.55 -51.60 9.56
CA THR A 20 4.19 -50.40 8.99
C THR A 20 3.15 -49.33 8.63
N LEU A 21 2.04 -49.72 8.00
CA LEU A 21 0.97 -48.79 7.62
C LEU A 21 0.29 -48.14 8.84
N ILE A 22 0.04 -48.92 9.90
CA ILE A 22 -0.55 -48.40 11.13
C ILE A 22 0.44 -47.52 11.89
N GLN A 23 1.71 -47.91 11.98
CA GLN A 23 2.75 -47.12 12.63
C GLN A 23 2.90 -45.74 11.96
N GLN A 24 2.94 -45.71 10.62
CA GLN A 24 3.00 -44.46 9.86
C GLN A 24 1.78 -43.56 10.10
N ALA A 25 0.59 -44.13 10.31
CA ALA A 25 -0.60 -43.35 10.66
C ALA A 25 -0.53 -42.80 12.10
N LEU A 26 0.12 -43.52 13.02
CA LEU A 26 0.30 -43.09 14.41
C LEU A 26 1.37 -42.00 14.57
N GLU A 27 2.32 -41.87 13.65
CA GLU A 27 3.41 -40.88 13.65
C GLU A 27 2.98 -39.54 13.02
N THR A 28 1.70 -39.20 13.14
CA THR A 28 1.14 -37.98 12.56
C THR A 28 0.21 -37.24 13.51
N VAL A 29 0.11 -35.92 13.31
CA VAL A 29 -0.83 -35.02 13.97
C VAL A 29 -1.66 -34.31 12.90
N ASP A 30 -2.98 -34.45 12.97
CA ASP A 30 -3.90 -33.81 12.03
C ASP A 30 -4.39 -32.47 12.60
N LEU A 31 -4.06 -31.37 11.93
CA LEU A 31 -4.58 -30.03 12.21
C LEU A 31 -5.78 -29.76 11.32
N VAL A 32 -6.96 -29.54 11.92
CA VAL A 32 -8.22 -29.33 11.21
C VAL A 32 -8.59 -27.85 11.18
N PHE A 33 -8.84 -27.33 9.99
CA PHE A 33 -9.25 -25.94 9.72
C PHE A 33 -10.61 -25.94 9.03
N VAL A 34 -11.66 -25.57 9.77
CA VAL A 34 -13.04 -25.61 9.26
C VAL A 34 -13.35 -24.44 8.34
N ASP A 35 -12.88 -23.24 8.68
CA ASP A 35 -13.21 -22.00 7.97
C ASP A 35 -12.16 -21.58 6.93
N GLY A 36 -11.46 -22.56 6.36
CA GLY A 36 -10.32 -22.33 5.48
C GLY A 36 -9.04 -21.97 6.25
N ILE A 37 -7.97 -21.69 5.50
CA ILE A 37 -6.64 -21.47 6.05
C ILE A 37 -6.11 -20.11 5.59
N ASN A 38 -5.69 -19.27 6.53
CA ASN A 38 -4.80 -18.18 6.22
C ASN A 38 -3.38 -18.74 6.07
N TRP A 39 -2.96 -18.98 4.83
CA TRP A 39 -1.70 -19.67 4.52
C TRP A 39 -0.46 -18.95 5.04
N GLN A 40 -0.49 -17.61 5.08
CA GLN A 40 0.62 -16.83 5.64
C GLN A 40 0.72 -17.02 7.15
N VAL A 41 -0.41 -16.93 7.86
CA VAL A 41 -0.48 -17.17 9.31
C VAL A 41 -0.07 -18.60 9.63
N PHE A 42 -0.59 -19.58 8.89
CA PHE A 42 -0.20 -20.99 9.05
C PHE A 42 1.31 -21.18 8.89
N PHE A 43 1.89 -20.67 7.81
CA PHE A 43 3.32 -20.85 7.55
C PHE A 43 4.19 -20.23 8.66
N GLN A 44 3.84 -19.04 9.14
CA GLN A 44 4.55 -18.40 10.25
C GLN A 44 4.38 -19.17 11.57
N SER A 45 3.19 -19.69 11.84
CA SER A 45 2.92 -20.51 13.04
C SER A 45 3.70 -21.81 13.01
N PHE A 46 3.73 -22.46 11.85
CA PHE A 46 4.46 -23.70 11.64
C PHE A 46 5.98 -23.50 11.76
N GLN A 47 6.52 -22.39 11.24
CA GLN A 47 7.94 -22.06 11.43
C GLN A 47 8.31 -21.90 12.90
N GLU A 48 7.45 -21.25 13.69
CA GLU A 48 7.69 -21.06 15.13
C GLU A 48 7.54 -22.37 15.91
N LEU A 49 6.55 -23.19 15.56
CA LEU A 49 6.39 -24.54 16.11
C LEU A 49 7.64 -25.39 15.88
N ARG A 50 8.26 -25.30 14.70
CA ARG A 50 9.52 -25.99 14.36
C ARG A 50 10.75 -25.52 15.14
N LEU A 51 10.68 -24.37 15.82
CA LEU A 51 11.77 -23.95 16.73
C LEU A 51 11.68 -24.66 18.09
N GLN A 52 10.50 -25.18 18.43
CA GLN A 52 10.22 -25.82 19.71
C GLN A 52 10.26 -27.35 19.60
N TYR A 53 9.86 -27.88 18.44
CA TYR A 53 9.90 -29.30 18.14
C TYR A 53 10.77 -29.55 16.91
N ASN A 54 11.76 -30.43 17.08
CA ASN A 54 12.60 -30.90 15.99
C ASN A 54 11.82 -31.90 15.12
N ASP A 55 12.27 -32.04 13.87
CA ASP A 55 11.79 -33.08 12.94
C ASP A 55 10.28 -33.06 12.64
N LEU A 56 9.64 -31.90 12.75
CA LEU A 56 8.30 -31.67 12.23
C LEU A 56 8.33 -31.39 10.72
N SER A 57 7.50 -32.13 9.99
CA SER A 57 7.34 -32.03 8.53
C SER A 57 5.85 -31.99 8.15
N ILE A 58 5.53 -31.44 6.98
CA ILE A 58 4.16 -31.54 6.45
C ILE A 58 4.09 -32.80 5.60
N GLN A 59 3.31 -33.78 6.04
CA GLN A 59 3.09 -35.02 5.30
C GLN A 59 2.03 -34.84 4.22
N ALA A 60 0.93 -34.16 4.55
CA ALA A 60 -0.18 -33.99 3.62
C ALA A 60 -0.99 -32.71 3.90
N ILE A 61 -1.60 -32.19 2.83
CA ILE A 61 -2.62 -31.15 2.88
C ILE A 61 -3.83 -31.69 2.14
N GLU A 62 -4.95 -31.85 2.83
CA GLU A 62 -6.17 -32.45 2.30
C GLU A 62 -7.33 -31.46 2.39
N LYS A 63 -8.01 -31.21 1.28
CA LYS A 63 -9.32 -30.53 1.27
C LYS A 63 -10.42 -31.58 1.39
N LYS A 64 -11.22 -31.49 2.44
CA LYS A 64 -12.38 -32.35 2.71
C LYS A 64 -13.57 -31.94 1.85
N SER A 65 -14.52 -32.87 1.67
CA SER A 65 -15.72 -32.64 0.86
C SER A 65 -16.67 -31.59 1.44
N ASP A 66 -16.61 -31.37 2.75
CA ASP A 66 -17.35 -30.32 3.47
C ASP A 66 -16.67 -28.94 3.38
N GLY A 67 -15.52 -28.85 2.72
CA GLY A 67 -14.76 -27.61 2.56
C GLY A 67 -13.67 -27.38 3.59
N ALA A 68 -13.64 -28.16 4.68
CA ALA A 68 -12.58 -28.08 5.68
C ALA A 68 -11.24 -28.52 5.10
N PHE A 69 -10.15 -28.01 5.67
CA PHE A 69 -8.80 -28.48 5.36
C PHE A 69 -8.21 -29.25 6.53
N VAL A 70 -7.45 -30.29 6.21
CA VAL A 70 -6.64 -31.03 7.17
C VAL A 70 -5.18 -30.93 6.74
N ILE A 71 -4.34 -30.40 7.61
CA ILE A 71 -2.89 -30.45 7.43
C ILE A 71 -2.36 -31.55 8.35
N ARG A 72 -1.79 -32.59 7.76
CA ARG A 72 -1.17 -33.68 8.49
C ARG A 72 0.31 -33.38 8.67
N LEU A 73 0.72 -33.26 9.93
CA LEU A 73 2.12 -33.13 10.32
C LEU A 73 2.69 -34.51 10.58
N GLU A 74 3.87 -34.77 10.05
CA GLU A 74 4.72 -35.88 10.48
C GLU A 74 5.45 -35.47 11.76
N VAL A 75 5.43 -36.36 12.74
CA VAL A 75 6.02 -36.12 14.06
C VAL A 75 6.85 -37.34 14.51
N PRO A 76 7.89 -37.16 15.34
CA PRO A 76 8.62 -38.28 15.93
C PRO A 76 7.69 -39.24 16.70
N ALA A 77 8.04 -40.53 16.71
CA ALA A 77 7.21 -41.57 17.32
C ALA A 77 6.96 -41.33 18.82
N GLU A 78 7.98 -40.81 19.50
CA GLU A 78 8.01 -40.47 20.93
C GLU A 78 7.46 -39.07 21.26
N ALA A 79 7.04 -38.29 20.26
CA ALA A 79 6.58 -36.93 20.49
C ALA A 79 5.23 -36.86 21.22
N ASP A 80 5.06 -35.84 22.06
CA ASP A 80 3.76 -35.52 22.66
C ASP A 80 2.84 -34.86 21.62
N LYS A 81 2.05 -35.69 20.95
CA LYS A 81 1.15 -35.31 19.87
C LYS A 81 0.09 -34.32 20.31
N ALA A 82 -0.42 -34.47 21.54
CA ALA A 82 -1.45 -33.59 22.07
C ALA A 82 -0.86 -32.19 22.36
N ALA A 83 0.37 -32.13 22.90
CA ALA A 83 1.07 -30.88 23.10
C ALA A 83 1.37 -30.17 21.78
N ILE A 84 1.86 -30.90 20.77
CA ILE A 84 2.12 -30.36 19.43
C ILE A 84 0.82 -29.82 18.79
N GLU A 85 -0.28 -30.58 18.84
CA GLU A 85 -1.56 -30.15 18.29
C GLU A 85 -2.07 -28.87 18.97
N SER A 86 -2.06 -28.85 20.31
CA SER A 86 -2.52 -27.71 21.09
C SER A 86 -1.68 -26.46 20.80
N GLN A 87 -0.35 -26.61 20.77
CA GLN A 87 0.56 -25.49 20.56
C GLN A 87 0.52 -24.98 19.12
N ALA A 88 0.34 -25.86 18.14
CA ALA A 88 0.12 -25.47 16.75
C ALA A 88 -1.14 -24.62 16.59
N LYS A 89 -2.24 -25.00 17.27
CA LYS A 89 -3.50 -24.25 17.28
C LYS A 89 -3.34 -22.90 17.97
N GLU A 90 -2.72 -22.86 19.15
CA GLU A 90 -2.49 -21.62 19.90
C GLU A 90 -1.64 -20.60 19.11
N LEU A 91 -0.55 -21.06 18.49
CA LEU A 91 0.31 -20.20 17.66
C LEU A 91 -0.45 -19.64 16.45
N TYR A 92 -1.28 -20.47 15.82
CA TYR A 92 -2.12 -20.05 14.70
C TYR A 92 -3.13 -18.99 15.12
N ASP A 93 -3.88 -19.23 16.19
CA ASP A 93 -4.91 -18.31 16.69
C ASP A 93 -4.29 -16.98 17.12
N MET A 94 -3.15 -17.01 17.82
CA MET A 94 -2.43 -15.81 18.25
C MET A 94 -1.99 -14.96 17.05
N LYS A 95 -1.40 -15.58 16.03
CA LYS A 95 -0.96 -14.86 14.83
C LYS A 95 -2.12 -14.38 13.97
N LEU A 96 -3.21 -15.14 13.91
CA LEU A 96 -4.44 -14.72 13.22
C LEU A 96 -5.03 -13.48 13.90
N GLN A 97 -5.18 -13.51 15.22
CA GLN A 97 -5.67 -12.35 16.00
C GLN A 97 -4.77 -11.12 15.86
N PHE A 98 -3.45 -11.32 15.83
CA PHE A 98 -2.51 -10.24 15.58
C PHE A 98 -2.73 -9.61 14.20
N LEU A 99 -2.85 -10.43 13.17
CA LEU A 99 -3.11 -9.97 11.80
C LEU A 99 -4.45 -9.24 11.67
N GLU A 100 -5.52 -9.78 12.26
CA GLU A 100 -6.84 -9.14 12.29
C GLU A 100 -6.83 -7.81 13.04
N THR A 101 -6.06 -7.72 14.12
CA THR A 101 -5.90 -6.46 14.87
C THR A 101 -5.18 -5.41 14.03
N GLN A 102 -4.14 -5.79 13.28
CA GLN A 102 -3.46 -4.89 12.34
C GLN A 102 -4.41 -4.41 11.24
N TYR A 103 -5.17 -5.30 10.62
CA TYR A 103 -6.15 -4.92 9.60
C TYR A 103 -7.24 -3.99 10.15
N ARG A 104 -7.77 -4.28 11.34
CA ARG A 104 -8.78 -3.41 11.98
C ARG A 104 -8.23 -2.03 12.27
N ALA A 105 -7.00 -1.93 12.78
CA ALA A 105 -6.35 -0.66 13.02
C ALA A 105 -6.12 0.14 11.72
N GLU A 106 -5.78 -0.54 10.62
CA GLU A 106 -5.65 0.11 9.31
C GLU A 106 -7.00 0.62 8.79
N LEU A 107 -8.07 -0.18 8.91
CA LEU A 107 -9.42 0.23 8.52
C LEU A 107 -9.89 1.44 9.34
N ASP A 108 -9.73 1.42 10.66
CA ASP A 108 -10.08 2.53 11.53
C ASP A 108 -9.28 3.80 11.17
N ALA A 109 -8.01 3.65 10.80
CA ALA A 109 -7.19 4.77 10.35
C ALA A 109 -7.69 5.34 9.02
N LYS A 110 -8.09 4.48 8.06
CA LYS A 110 -8.69 4.92 6.79
C LYS A 110 -10.05 5.58 6.99
N ASP A 111 -10.90 5.06 7.88
CA ASP A 111 -12.21 5.65 8.17
C ASP A 111 -12.07 7.05 8.78
N ARG A 112 -11.15 7.23 9.74
CA ARG A 112 -10.80 8.55 10.27
C ARG A 112 -10.31 9.51 9.18
N GLU A 113 -9.51 9.01 8.24
CA GLU A 113 -9.04 9.82 7.11
C GLU A 113 -10.20 10.26 6.21
N ILE A 114 -11.13 9.34 5.90
CA ILE A 114 -12.34 9.65 5.14
C ILE A 114 -13.19 10.72 5.84
N GLU A 115 -13.34 10.64 7.16
CA GLU A 115 -14.04 11.66 7.94
C GLU A 115 -13.37 13.04 7.85
N ILE A 116 -12.04 13.09 7.93
CA ILE A 116 -11.27 14.32 7.77
C ILE A 116 -11.51 14.92 6.38
N TYR A 117 -11.44 14.11 5.31
CA TYR A 117 -11.72 14.60 3.95
C TYR A 117 -13.16 15.11 3.79
N LYS A 118 -14.15 14.41 4.35
CA LYS A 118 -15.55 14.85 4.31
C LYS A 118 -15.74 16.19 5.01
N ARG A 119 -15.09 16.38 6.16
CA ARG A 119 -15.13 17.65 6.90
C ARG A 119 -14.50 18.77 6.08
N GLN A 120 -13.27 18.57 5.58
CA GLN A 120 -12.59 19.57 4.74
C GLN A 120 -13.40 19.96 3.50
N SER A 121 -14.05 18.99 2.86
CA SER A 121 -14.94 19.26 1.72
C SER A 121 -16.15 20.12 2.11
N THR A 122 -16.73 19.86 3.29
CA THR A 122 -17.85 20.64 3.83
C THR A 122 -17.41 22.08 4.13
N ASP A 123 -16.27 22.25 4.80
CA ASP A 123 -15.70 23.55 5.13
C ASP A 123 -15.39 24.36 3.85
N MET A 124 -14.87 23.71 2.82
CA MET A 124 -14.62 24.34 1.52
C MET A 124 -15.92 24.81 0.84
N ILE A 125 -16.98 24.00 0.87
CA ILE A 125 -18.30 24.40 0.36
C ILE A 125 -18.80 25.64 1.11
N GLU A 126 -18.62 25.70 2.43
CA GLU A 126 -19.01 26.85 3.23
C GLU A 126 -18.22 28.12 2.87
N ILE A 127 -16.90 28.00 2.72
CA ILE A 127 -16.05 29.12 2.27
C ILE A 127 -16.48 29.64 0.90
N VAL A 128 -16.76 28.77 -0.07
CA VAL A 128 -17.23 29.17 -1.40
C VAL A 128 -18.56 29.93 -1.32
N LYS A 129 -19.51 29.43 -0.51
CA LYS A 129 -20.79 30.13 -0.29
C LYS A 129 -20.58 31.52 0.33
N LEU A 130 -19.71 31.64 1.33
CA LEU A 130 -19.39 32.93 1.96
C LEU A 130 -18.75 33.90 0.98
N GLN A 131 -17.82 33.45 0.14
CA GLN A 131 -17.19 34.30 -0.87
C GLN A 131 -18.18 34.73 -1.96
N ALA A 132 -19.04 33.83 -2.43
CA ALA A 132 -20.08 34.15 -3.41
C ALA A 132 -21.11 35.17 -2.87
N SER A 133 -21.33 35.19 -1.55
CA SER A 133 -22.25 36.14 -0.91
C SER A 133 -21.68 37.55 -0.69
N ARG A 134 -20.38 37.77 -0.91
CA ARG A 134 -19.75 39.09 -0.75
C ARG A 134 -19.94 39.96 -1.99
N SER A 135 -20.53 41.14 -1.81
CA SER A 135 -20.64 42.15 -2.86
C SER A 135 -19.26 42.73 -3.22
N ILE A 136 -18.92 42.77 -4.52
CA ILE A 136 -17.66 43.37 -5.00
C ILE A 136 -17.88 44.89 -5.16
N HIS A 137 -17.18 45.70 -4.35
CA HIS A 137 -17.11 47.14 -4.55
C HIS A 137 -15.92 47.50 -5.44
N ILE A 138 -16.18 47.90 -6.69
CA ILE A 138 -15.18 48.46 -7.59
C ILE A 138 -15.18 49.98 -7.44
N THR A 139 -14.05 50.55 -7.03
CA THR A 139 -13.81 51.99 -7.11
C THR A 139 -12.87 52.24 -8.29
N ALA A 140 -13.35 52.83 -9.38
CA ALA A 140 -12.52 53.18 -10.53
C ALA A 140 -11.71 54.45 -10.19
N ILE A 141 -10.37 54.34 -10.19
CA ILE A 141 -9.48 55.49 -10.06
C ILE A 141 -8.94 55.78 -11.46
N ALA A 142 -9.36 56.89 -12.06
CA ALA A 142 -8.86 57.37 -13.34
C ALA A 142 -7.49 58.03 -13.13
N GLY A 143 -6.41 57.28 -13.35
CA GLY A 143 -5.04 57.79 -13.40
C GLY A 143 -4.47 57.64 -14.81
N SER A 144 -4.41 58.73 -15.56
CA SER A 144 -3.81 58.78 -16.89
C SER A 144 -2.28 58.99 -16.79
N GLN A 145 -1.50 57.94 -17.03
CA GLN A 145 -0.12 58.07 -17.51
C GLN A 145 0.13 57.02 -18.59
N ALA A 146 0.52 57.51 -19.77
CA ALA A 146 0.74 56.73 -20.97
C ALA A 146 1.87 55.70 -20.77
N MET A 147 1.51 54.42 -20.79
CA MET A 147 2.41 53.30 -21.06
C MET A 147 1.87 52.61 -22.31
N GLY A 148 2.74 52.38 -23.30
CA GLY A 148 2.36 51.97 -24.65
C GLY A 148 1.43 50.75 -24.70
N ASP A 149 0.43 50.84 -25.58
CA ASP A 149 -0.58 49.81 -25.79
C ASP A 149 0.04 48.43 -26.02
N ARG A 150 -0.09 47.54 -25.04
CA ARG A 150 -0.05 46.09 -25.25
C ARG A 150 -1.43 45.53 -24.96
N ASN A 151 -2.14 45.14 -26.01
CA ASN A 151 -3.42 44.48 -25.85
C ASN A 151 -3.21 42.97 -25.65
N ILE A 152 -3.32 42.49 -24.40
CA ILE A 152 -3.20 41.07 -24.04
C ILE A 152 -4.61 40.51 -23.81
N HIS A 153 -5.06 39.61 -24.69
CA HIS A 153 -6.33 38.92 -24.54
C HIS A 153 -6.18 37.74 -23.57
N MET A 154 -6.68 37.90 -22.35
CA MET A 154 -6.72 36.84 -21.36
C MET A 154 -8.11 36.19 -21.34
N GLY A 155 -8.17 34.88 -21.68
CA GLY A 155 -9.21 34.00 -21.14
C GLY A 155 -8.96 33.73 -19.65
N SER A 156 -9.84 32.99 -18.97
CA SER A 156 -9.74 32.69 -17.53
C SER A 156 -8.39 32.06 -17.14
N GLY A 157 -7.41 32.88 -16.75
CA GLY A 157 -6.05 32.48 -16.44
C GLY A 157 -5.26 33.63 -15.80
N ASN A 158 -4.17 33.30 -15.09
CA ASN A 158 -3.34 34.27 -14.36
C ASN A 158 -2.10 34.68 -15.18
N TYR A 159 -1.78 35.99 -15.16
CA TYR A 159 -0.63 36.58 -15.84
C TYR A 159 0.58 36.72 -14.91
N ASN A 160 1.75 36.31 -15.38
CA ASN A 160 3.04 36.56 -14.74
C ASN A 160 3.98 37.27 -15.74
N GLU A 161 4.45 38.46 -15.38
CA GLU A 161 5.16 39.38 -16.30
C GLU A 161 6.65 39.09 -16.48
N ARG A 162 7.21 38.14 -15.72
CA ARG A 162 8.58 37.64 -15.90
C ARG A 162 8.65 36.14 -15.70
N ILE A 163 9.00 35.44 -16.77
CA ILE A 163 9.51 34.07 -16.74
C ILE A 163 10.79 34.09 -17.59
N GLU A 164 11.94 34.25 -16.96
CA GLU A 164 13.21 33.95 -17.62
C GLU A 164 13.47 32.45 -17.45
N GLY A 165 13.11 31.69 -18.48
CA GLY A 165 13.36 30.25 -18.58
C GLY A 165 12.25 29.51 -19.33
N ASN A 166 12.64 28.63 -20.26
CA ASN A 166 11.73 27.74 -21.00
C ASN A 166 11.26 26.57 -20.11
N TYR A 167 10.67 26.88 -18.96
CA TYR A 167 10.09 25.87 -18.08
C TYR A 167 8.79 25.34 -18.67
N ILE A 168 8.78 24.06 -19.02
CA ILE A 168 7.56 23.35 -19.38
C ILE A 168 6.93 22.81 -18.11
N GLN A 169 5.77 23.35 -17.73
CA GLN A 169 4.98 22.86 -16.62
C GLN A 169 4.64 21.38 -16.83
N GLY A 170 5.08 20.51 -15.91
CA GLY A 170 4.87 19.06 -16.02
C GLY A 170 3.42 18.66 -15.85
N ASN A 171 2.89 17.72 -16.65
CA ASN A 171 1.53 17.18 -16.45
C ASN A 171 1.56 16.02 -15.44
N TYR A 172 1.43 16.33 -14.16
CA TYR A 172 1.57 15.34 -13.09
C TYR A 172 0.38 14.37 -13.00
N THR A 173 -0.77 14.73 -13.60
CA THR A 173 -1.96 13.87 -13.62
C THR A 173 -1.72 12.56 -14.39
N ASN A 174 -0.81 12.59 -15.37
CA ASN A 174 -0.45 11.43 -16.22
C ASN A 174 0.79 10.67 -15.71
N MET A 175 1.30 11.03 -14.53
CA MET A 175 2.40 10.32 -13.90
C MET A 175 1.93 8.92 -13.45
N SER A 176 2.81 7.92 -13.60
CA SER A 176 2.52 6.51 -13.28
C SER A 176 1.93 6.35 -11.88
N GLN A 177 1.06 5.36 -11.68
CA GLN A 177 0.60 5.01 -10.32
C GLN A 177 1.73 4.41 -9.47
N ASP A 178 2.79 3.91 -10.11
CA ASP A 178 3.98 3.38 -9.44
C ASP A 178 4.90 4.51 -8.94
N LEU A 179 5.22 4.50 -7.64
CA LEU A 179 6.06 5.51 -6.98
C LEU A 179 7.47 5.60 -7.58
N THR A 180 8.05 4.46 -7.97
CA THR A 180 9.41 4.39 -8.52
C THR A 180 9.46 5.06 -9.89
N GLN A 181 8.45 4.79 -10.73
CA GLN A 181 8.33 5.44 -12.04
C GLN A 181 8.01 6.93 -11.91
N ALA A 182 7.15 7.31 -10.96
CA ALA A 182 6.87 8.71 -10.65
C ALA A 182 8.14 9.46 -10.22
N ALA A 183 8.95 8.85 -9.35
CA ALA A 183 10.24 9.39 -8.93
C ALA A 183 11.20 9.58 -10.11
N GLN A 184 11.28 8.61 -11.02
CA GLN A 184 12.13 8.72 -12.22
C GLN A 184 11.69 9.87 -13.13
N GLN A 185 10.38 10.07 -13.32
CA GLN A 185 9.85 11.18 -14.11
C GLN A 185 10.17 12.54 -13.47
N ILE A 186 10.12 12.65 -12.14
CA ILE A 186 10.54 13.85 -11.41
C ILE A 186 12.03 14.10 -11.58
N GLN A 187 12.88 13.07 -11.47
CA GLN A 187 14.31 13.21 -11.71
C GLN A 187 14.61 13.73 -13.11
N ASN A 188 13.93 13.22 -14.14
CA ASN A 188 14.10 13.70 -15.50
C ASN A 188 13.73 15.19 -15.63
N LEU A 189 12.66 15.63 -14.95
CA LEU A 189 12.25 17.03 -14.94
C LEU A 189 13.27 17.92 -14.21
N LEU A 190 13.81 17.46 -13.08
CA LEU A 190 14.87 18.16 -12.37
C LEU A 190 16.15 18.26 -13.19
N GLN A 191 16.54 17.19 -13.90
CA GLN A 191 17.70 17.21 -14.79
C GLN A 191 17.52 18.19 -15.95
N GLN A 192 16.31 18.25 -16.52
CA GLN A 192 15.98 19.21 -17.57
C GLN A 192 16.12 20.65 -17.07
N LEU A 193 15.65 20.95 -15.86
CA LEU A 193 15.76 22.26 -15.23
C LEU A 193 17.23 22.63 -14.93
N GLN A 194 18.02 21.70 -14.43
CA GLN A 194 19.45 21.91 -14.18
C GLN A 194 20.23 22.18 -15.48
N ASN A 195 19.90 21.45 -16.55
CA ASN A 195 20.49 21.68 -17.88
C ASN A 195 20.09 23.05 -18.47
N GLN A 196 19.06 23.71 -17.94
CA GLN A 196 18.65 25.07 -18.30
C GLN A 196 19.29 26.15 -17.40
N GLY A 197 20.20 25.78 -16.49
CA GLY A 197 20.89 26.70 -15.59
C GLY A 197 20.13 27.02 -14.30
N VAL A 198 19.03 26.31 -14.01
CA VAL A 198 18.29 26.45 -12.76
C VAL A 198 19.05 25.69 -11.65
N THR A 199 19.21 26.31 -10.48
CA THR A 199 19.87 25.63 -9.34
C THR A 199 19.03 24.44 -8.86
N VAL A 200 19.68 23.48 -8.20
CA VAL A 200 19.01 22.27 -7.71
C VAL A 200 17.84 22.60 -6.80
N GLU A 201 18.02 23.53 -5.85
CA GLU A 201 16.99 23.94 -4.90
C GLU A 201 15.82 24.65 -5.60
N ALA A 202 16.12 25.55 -6.54
CA ALA A 202 15.09 26.25 -7.30
C ALA A 202 14.28 25.29 -8.17
N ALA A 203 14.94 24.32 -8.79
CA ALA A 203 14.27 23.28 -9.59
C ALA A 203 13.35 22.41 -8.73
N GLN A 204 13.81 21.97 -7.55
CA GLN A 204 12.99 21.19 -6.62
C GLN A 204 11.78 21.97 -6.13
N GLN A 205 11.97 23.22 -5.72
CA GLN A 205 10.90 24.09 -5.23
C GLN A 205 9.86 24.38 -6.32
N GLN A 206 10.31 24.60 -7.55
CA GLN A 206 9.46 24.88 -8.70
C GLN A 206 8.60 23.67 -9.06
N VAL A 207 9.21 22.49 -9.22
CA VAL A 207 8.48 21.24 -9.51
C VAL A 207 7.48 20.94 -8.40
N ALA A 208 7.87 21.08 -7.14
CA ALA A 208 6.98 20.86 -6.00
C ALA A 208 5.78 21.82 -5.97
N THR A 209 6.03 23.10 -6.23
CA THR A 209 4.97 24.14 -6.26
C THR A 209 3.96 23.86 -7.36
N ASP A 210 4.44 23.45 -8.53
CA ASP A 210 3.58 23.15 -9.68
C ASP A 210 2.79 21.85 -9.50
N MET A 211 3.43 20.84 -8.89
CA MET A 211 2.76 19.61 -8.48
C MET A 211 1.64 19.90 -7.47
N ALA A 212 1.89 20.77 -6.49
CA ALA A 212 0.90 21.18 -5.50
C ALA A 212 -0.24 22.00 -6.12
N LYS A 213 0.05 22.91 -7.06
CA LYS A 213 -0.97 23.66 -7.80
C LYS A 213 -1.89 22.72 -8.58
N GLN A 214 -1.33 21.73 -9.27
CA GLN A 214 -2.13 20.74 -10.00
C GLN A 214 -2.91 19.81 -9.08
N ALA A 215 -2.34 19.42 -7.94
CA ALA A 215 -3.07 18.66 -6.94
C ALA A 215 -4.28 19.45 -6.41
N LYS A 216 -4.12 20.76 -6.15
CA LYS A 216 -5.21 21.64 -5.71
C LYS A 216 -6.32 21.80 -6.76
N SER A 217 -6.00 21.78 -8.05
CA SER A 217 -6.98 21.90 -9.14
C SER A 217 -7.49 20.56 -9.70
N ASN A 218 -6.86 19.43 -9.35
CA ASN A 218 -7.23 18.10 -9.81
C ASN A 218 -7.23 17.06 -8.66
N PRO A 219 -8.41 16.59 -8.23
CA PRO A 219 -8.54 15.60 -7.16
C PRO A 219 -7.79 14.27 -7.40
N ALA A 220 -7.67 13.80 -8.65
CA ALA A 220 -6.94 12.58 -8.96
C ALA A 220 -5.43 12.75 -8.72
N MET A 221 -4.90 13.94 -9.00
CA MET A 221 -3.51 14.28 -8.70
C MET A 221 -3.28 14.45 -7.20
N MET A 222 -4.25 15.03 -6.47
CA MET A 222 -4.21 15.11 -5.01
C MET A 222 -4.12 13.72 -4.38
N GLY A 223 -4.96 12.78 -4.82
CA GLY A 223 -4.93 11.40 -4.34
C GLY A 223 -3.57 10.73 -4.57
N LYS A 224 -2.98 10.90 -5.77
CA LYS A 224 -1.63 10.38 -6.06
C LYS A 224 -0.55 10.99 -5.16
N LEU A 225 -0.56 12.31 -4.99
CA LEU A 225 0.40 13.03 -4.16
C LEU A 225 0.38 12.53 -2.70
N VAL A 226 -0.82 12.33 -2.14
CA VAL A 226 -0.99 11.76 -0.79
C VAL A 226 -0.51 10.32 -0.73
N LEU A 227 -0.86 9.47 -1.71
CA LEU A 227 -0.44 8.07 -1.76
C LEU A 227 1.08 7.93 -1.80
N TRP A 228 1.76 8.72 -2.63
CA TRP A 228 3.22 8.73 -2.68
C TRP A 228 3.84 9.23 -1.38
N GLY A 229 3.25 10.27 -0.77
CA GLY A 229 3.64 10.75 0.57
C GLY A 229 3.61 9.66 1.63
N LYS A 230 2.52 8.89 1.71
CA LYS A 230 2.38 7.77 2.65
C LYS A 230 3.30 6.61 2.34
N ALA A 231 3.47 6.27 1.07
CA ALA A 231 4.36 5.20 0.65
C ALA A 231 5.82 5.49 1.04
N MET A 232 6.25 6.76 0.98
CA MET A 232 7.56 7.18 1.48
C MET A 232 7.65 7.15 3.02
N ALA A 233 6.58 7.49 3.73
CA ALA A 233 6.55 7.46 5.20
C ALA A 233 6.55 6.03 5.77
N ASN A 234 5.88 5.08 5.08
CA ASN A 234 5.75 3.69 5.52
C ASN A 234 6.92 2.78 5.12
N LYS A 235 7.72 3.14 4.10
CA LYS A 235 8.92 2.40 3.68
C LYS A 235 10.20 3.11 4.12
N ALA A 236 10.65 2.85 5.34
CA ALA A 236 11.87 3.44 5.90
C ALA A 236 13.20 2.90 5.31
N SER A 237 13.26 2.09 4.24
CA SER A 237 14.56 1.52 3.82
C SER A 237 14.74 1.00 2.39
N GLU A 238 13.84 1.23 1.42
CA GLU A 238 14.12 0.78 0.03
C GLU A 238 14.77 1.87 -0.84
N THR A 239 15.96 1.52 -1.32
CA THR A 239 16.93 2.28 -2.13
C THR A 239 16.45 2.70 -3.53
N THR A 240 15.14 2.61 -3.83
CA THR A 240 14.61 2.73 -5.20
C THR A 240 14.15 4.14 -5.57
N VAL A 241 13.87 5.01 -4.59
CA VAL A 241 13.44 6.40 -4.83
C VAL A 241 14.60 7.36 -4.56
N SER A 242 14.94 8.20 -5.53
CA SER A 242 16.01 9.19 -5.36
C SER A 242 15.72 10.24 -4.29
N GLU A 243 16.77 10.70 -3.61
CA GLU A 243 16.67 11.78 -2.62
C GLU A 243 16.06 13.06 -3.19
N ALA A 244 16.41 13.42 -4.43
CA ALA A 244 15.85 14.59 -5.10
C ALA A 244 14.32 14.48 -5.29
N ALA A 245 13.80 13.29 -5.62
CA ALA A 245 12.37 13.06 -5.73
C ALA A 245 11.67 13.08 -4.36
N LYS A 246 12.28 12.52 -3.31
CA LYS A 246 11.76 12.59 -1.93
C LYS A 246 11.57 14.03 -1.46
N VAL A 247 12.56 14.88 -1.73
CA VAL A 247 12.50 16.32 -1.40
C VAL A 247 11.34 16.99 -2.13
N VAL A 248 11.20 16.76 -3.44
CA VAL A 248 10.09 17.33 -4.24
C VAL A 248 8.73 16.92 -3.69
N PHE A 249 8.51 15.64 -3.41
CA PHE A 249 7.24 15.17 -2.87
C PHE A 249 6.92 15.78 -1.50
N THR A 250 7.93 15.88 -0.63
CA THR A 250 7.78 16.51 0.70
C THR A 250 7.39 17.98 0.57
N LEU A 251 8.09 18.73 -0.28
CA LEU A 251 7.78 20.14 -0.55
C LEU A 251 6.40 20.31 -1.19
N ALA A 252 6.01 19.39 -2.07
CA ALA A 252 4.71 19.42 -2.74
C ALA A 252 3.56 19.17 -1.75
N LEU A 253 3.71 18.22 -0.83
CA LEU A 253 2.75 17.99 0.25
C LEU A 253 2.60 19.22 1.14
N LYS A 254 3.71 19.85 1.51
CA LYS A 254 3.70 21.09 2.30
C LYS A 254 3.02 22.23 1.57
N ALA A 255 3.35 22.43 0.29
CA ALA A 255 2.72 23.45 -0.56
C ALA A 255 1.24 23.15 -0.83
N ALA A 256 0.84 21.88 -0.80
CA ALA A 256 -0.55 21.43 -0.91
C ALA A 256 -1.34 21.60 0.41
N GLY A 257 -0.67 21.79 1.55
CA GLY A 257 -1.30 21.89 2.88
C GLY A 257 -1.55 20.53 3.53
N LEU A 258 -0.77 19.51 3.17
CA LEU A 258 -0.98 18.11 3.53
C LEU A 258 0.08 17.52 4.49
N SER A 259 1.10 18.30 4.87
CA SER A 259 2.20 17.89 5.77
C SER A 259 2.46 18.93 6.85
#